data_AF-A0A4Y9XNS5-F1
#
_entry.id   AF-A0A4Y9XNS5-F1
#
_cell.length_a   1.000
_cell.length_b   1.000
_cell.length_c   1.000
_cell.angle_alpha   90.00
_cell.angle_beta   90.00
_cell.angle_gamma   90.00
#
_symmetry.space_group_name_H-M   'P 1'
#
loop_
_entity.id
_entity.type
_entity.pdbx_description
1 polymer ?
#
loop_
_entity_poly.entity_id
_entity_poly.type
_entity_poly.pdbx_seq_one_letter_code
_entity_poly.pdbx_strand_id
1 'polypeptide(L)'
;AKASVGPDEFISFCARLSKSPAIFLLARSHEKGYRTQFAATLARESQASGLDFGPNPFPEFVKRCKMHASNNRFPERLRSALAARSKKAQLRRRAHKSFVSKVGLSRTPNPERIKQLEETTPTIYLGKLKSAYPELFHWICENEEIMDGNEYFVKYERQADRRLSRRDMLLENPAKLAHVVRADENAIIRDSDTGKIVAFVLRDFCGDAEVLEGLNGTIAESVSMRVNIRKEDTGKLVLTGYSAGSRSHPTFDWMRNLQSKKTSAEAAASNDMAISSAFALFWNLMRARLPDELLESCDAYLAENGFCRMDGNRTMGAGSDGRGSYFVQKGGQVIEFQNEELAPPAGVMGVNYASRSIHWEHHPYPYGYSWTTGRNTDGGGNFYIASHGVKIEQAPDTFIAWMPRLPHGTSMLNCDPKQTGPPHAQLGLSIVGSMRLASTWQRYCEGQLTVGAAVREYAQDMEHGIYLHQTLSSELARDRAALLSDAPRVQNTSGTAQMTWIVL
;
A
#
# COMPACT_ATOMS: atom_id res chain seq x y z
N ALA A 1 10.49 4.73 -53.00
CA ALA A 1 9.52 3.62 -52.94
C ALA A 1 10.29 2.31 -52.85
N LYS A 2 10.35 1.66 -51.68
CA LYS A 2 10.94 0.31 -51.57
C LYS A 2 9.93 -0.67 -52.19
N ALA A 3 10.37 -1.43 -53.20
CA ALA A 3 9.55 -2.44 -53.86
C ALA A 3 8.93 -3.37 -52.82
N SER A 4 7.62 -3.59 -52.89
CA SER A 4 6.95 -4.58 -52.06
C SER A 4 7.51 -5.96 -52.43
N VAL A 5 8.29 -6.54 -51.53
CA VAL A 5 8.80 -7.91 -51.65
C VAL A 5 7.65 -8.86 -52.02
N GLY A 6 7.85 -9.65 -53.07
CA GLY A 6 6.84 -10.56 -53.62
C GLY A 6 6.44 -11.66 -52.62
N PRO A 7 5.21 -12.23 -52.74
CA PRO A 7 4.74 -13.29 -51.85
C PRO A 7 5.68 -14.50 -51.76
N ASP A 8 6.36 -14.84 -52.86
CA ASP A 8 7.27 -15.99 -52.93
C ASP A 8 8.56 -15.81 -52.12
N GLU A 9 9.12 -14.60 -52.11
CA GLU A 9 10.31 -14.28 -51.32
C GLU A 9 10.01 -14.36 -49.82
N PHE A 10 8.82 -13.88 -49.41
CA PHE A 10 8.37 -13.99 -48.01
C PHE A 10 8.11 -15.44 -47.60
N ILE A 11 7.52 -16.26 -48.48
CA ILE A 11 7.32 -17.70 -48.23
C ILE A 11 8.67 -18.42 -48.13
N SER A 12 9.63 -18.11 -49.01
CA SER A 12 10.99 -18.66 -48.96
C SER A 12 11.73 -18.30 -47.66
N PHE A 13 11.59 -17.04 -47.21
CA PHE A 13 12.08 -16.61 -45.91
C PHE A 13 11.44 -17.42 -44.76
N CYS A 14 10.12 -17.57 -44.77
CA CYS A 14 9.39 -18.37 -43.78
C CYS A 14 9.86 -19.83 -43.76
N ALA A 15 10.21 -20.41 -44.92
CA ALA A 15 10.79 -21.74 -45.02
C ALA A 15 12.14 -21.86 -44.33
N ARG A 16 13.03 -20.88 -44.52
CA ARG A 16 14.32 -20.83 -43.81
C ARG A 16 14.13 -20.64 -42.30
N LEU A 17 13.31 -19.67 -41.91
CA LEU A 17 13.02 -19.37 -40.51
C LEU A 17 12.42 -20.58 -39.77
N SER A 18 11.60 -21.40 -40.44
CA SER A 18 11.01 -22.61 -39.85
C SER A 18 12.03 -23.72 -39.51
N LYS A 19 13.22 -23.66 -40.10
CA LYS A 19 14.35 -24.56 -39.82
C LYS A 19 15.32 -23.95 -38.80
N SER A 20 15.21 -22.66 -38.51
CA SER A 20 16.03 -21.92 -37.55
C SER A 20 15.55 -22.18 -36.10
N PRO A 21 16.45 -22.13 -35.10
CA PRO A 21 16.07 -22.11 -33.69
C PRO A 21 15.12 -20.95 -33.32
N ALA A 22 15.06 -19.91 -34.15
CA ALA A 22 14.13 -18.78 -33.99
C ALA A 22 12.67 -19.23 -33.89
N ILE A 23 12.30 -20.39 -34.46
CA ILE A 23 10.94 -20.90 -34.40
C ILE A 23 10.47 -21.21 -32.97
N PHE A 24 11.39 -21.61 -32.09
CA PHE A 24 11.09 -21.81 -30.67
C PHE A 24 10.76 -20.48 -29.97
N LEU A 25 11.50 -19.41 -30.33
CA LEU A 25 11.22 -18.06 -29.83
C LEU A 25 9.85 -17.57 -30.32
N LEU A 26 9.48 -17.85 -31.57
CA LEU A 26 8.15 -17.51 -32.10
C LEU A 26 7.03 -18.20 -31.31
N ALA A 27 7.15 -19.51 -31.05
CA ALA A 27 6.16 -20.25 -30.29
C ALA A 27 5.97 -19.67 -28.87
N ARG A 28 7.04 -19.15 -28.27
CA ARG A 28 7.04 -18.54 -26.92
C ARG A 28 6.84 -17.01 -26.91
N SER A 29 6.78 -16.35 -28.07
CA SER A 29 6.66 -14.88 -28.21
C SER A 29 5.35 -14.26 -27.69
N HIS A 30 4.48 -15.08 -27.09
CA HIS A 30 3.39 -14.58 -26.26
C HIS A 30 3.93 -13.87 -24.99
N GLU A 31 5.11 -14.29 -24.51
CA GLU A 31 5.90 -13.62 -23.47
C GLU A 31 6.80 -12.52 -24.06
N LYS A 32 6.99 -11.43 -23.32
CA LYS A 32 7.74 -10.24 -23.79
C LYS A 32 9.22 -10.56 -24.08
N GLY A 33 9.90 -11.31 -23.22
CA GLY A 33 11.32 -11.65 -23.41
C GLY A 33 11.59 -12.42 -24.70
N TYR A 34 10.84 -13.51 -24.92
CA TYR A 34 10.93 -14.29 -26.16
C TYR A 34 10.51 -13.48 -27.39
N ARG A 35 9.54 -12.56 -27.25
CA ARG A 35 9.14 -11.66 -28.33
C ARG A 35 10.27 -10.71 -28.72
N THR A 36 10.94 -10.10 -27.76
CA THR A 36 12.08 -9.20 -28.02
C THR A 36 13.24 -9.95 -28.67
N GLN A 37 13.58 -11.13 -28.14
CA GLN A 37 14.62 -11.98 -28.74
C GLN A 37 14.24 -12.40 -30.16
N PHE A 38 12.99 -12.83 -30.38
CA PHE A 38 12.52 -13.18 -31.72
C PHE A 38 12.52 -11.99 -32.67
N ALA A 39 12.13 -10.80 -32.20
CA ALA A 39 12.15 -9.57 -33.00
C ALA A 39 13.59 -9.20 -33.43
N ALA A 40 14.56 -9.32 -32.51
CA ALA A 40 15.97 -9.09 -32.81
C ALA A 40 16.53 -10.12 -33.80
N THR A 41 16.17 -11.40 -33.65
CA THR A 41 16.53 -12.44 -34.62
C THR A 41 15.88 -12.18 -35.98
N LEU A 42 14.61 -11.78 -36.00
CA LEU A 42 13.88 -11.49 -37.22
C LEU A 42 14.51 -10.32 -37.98
N ALA A 43 14.89 -9.24 -37.29
CA ALA A 43 15.58 -8.10 -37.89
C ALA A 43 16.90 -8.51 -38.55
N ARG A 44 17.66 -9.41 -37.92
CA ARG A 44 18.93 -9.92 -38.44
C ARG A 44 18.72 -10.82 -39.66
N GLU A 45 17.80 -11.78 -39.58
CA GLU A 45 17.52 -12.71 -40.69
C GLU A 45 16.85 -12.01 -41.88
N SER A 46 16.06 -10.96 -41.63
CA SER A 46 15.38 -10.22 -42.70
C SER A 46 16.33 -9.34 -43.50
N GLN A 47 17.33 -8.72 -42.85
CA GLN A 47 18.41 -7.99 -43.52
C GLN A 47 19.17 -8.89 -44.51
N ALA A 48 19.52 -10.11 -44.10
CA ALA A 48 20.18 -11.08 -44.97
C ALA A 48 19.32 -11.53 -46.16
N SER A 49 18.00 -11.35 -46.08
CA SER A 49 17.02 -11.78 -47.08
C SER A 49 16.44 -10.63 -47.92
N GLY A 50 16.90 -9.39 -47.72
CA GLY A 50 16.33 -8.20 -48.38
C GLY A 50 14.91 -7.84 -47.92
N LEU A 51 14.40 -8.48 -46.87
CA LEU A 51 13.07 -8.25 -46.31
C LEU A 51 13.09 -7.10 -45.30
N ASP A 52 12.26 -6.10 -45.54
CA ASP A 52 12.05 -4.99 -44.61
C ASP A 52 10.73 -5.18 -43.84
N PHE A 53 10.84 -5.39 -42.53
CA PHE A 53 9.71 -5.44 -41.60
C PHE A 53 9.52 -4.12 -40.83
N GLY A 54 10.28 -3.09 -41.18
CA GLY A 54 10.21 -1.77 -40.55
C GLY A 54 10.72 -1.74 -39.11
N PRO A 55 10.40 -0.67 -38.36
CA PRO A 55 10.91 -0.46 -37.00
C PRO A 55 10.35 -1.46 -35.98
N ASN A 56 9.22 -2.10 -36.30
CA ASN A 56 8.55 -3.08 -35.45
C ASN A 56 8.46 -4.44 -36.16
N PRO A 57 9.56 -5.21 -36.21
CA PRO A 57 9.66 -6.39 -37.05
C PRO A 57 8.66 -7.49 -36.70
N PHE A 58 8.37 -7.68 -35.41
CA PHE A 58 7.50 -8.77 -34.96
C PHE A 58 6.02 -8.61 -35.33
N PRO A 59 5.34 -7.48 -35.00
CA PRO A 59 3.95 -7.28 -35.41
C PRO A 59 3.76 -7.40 -36.93
N GLU A 60 4.71 -6.84 -37.70
CA GLU A 60 4.66 -6.87 -39.16
C GLU A 60 4.84 -8.30 -39.70
N PHE A 61 5.78 -9.08 -39.15
CA PHE A 61 5.92 -10.50 -39.48
C PHE A 61 4.63 -11.29 -39.22
N VAL A 62 4.05 -11.16 -38.03
CA VAL A 62 2.80 -11.86 -37.67
C VAL A 62 1.65 -11.44 -38.58
N LYS A 63 1.58 -10.15 -38.94
CA LYS A 63 0.60 -9.62 -39.89
C LYS A 63 0.76 -10.26 -41.27
N ARG A 64 1.98 -10.30 -41.82
CA ARG A 64 2.25 -10.93 -43.12
C ARG A 64 1.97 -12.43 -43.10
N CYS A 65 2.31 -13.15 -42.03
CA CYS A 65 1.92 -14.54 -41.87
C CYS A 65 0.40 -14.75 -41.90
N LYS A 66 -0.39 -13.84 -41.30
CA LYS A 66 -1.86 -13.91 -41.37
C LYS A 66 -2.39 -13.62 -42.77
N MET A 67 -1.83 -12.62 -43.46
CA MET A 67 -2.25 -12.26 -44.83
C MET A 67 -2.05 -13.41 -45.82
N HIS A 68 -1.02 -14.23 -45.63
CA HIS A 68 -0.71 -15.36 -46.51
C HIS A 68 -1.14 -16.73 -45.94
N ALA A 69 -1.87 -16.76 -44.82
CA ALA A 69 -2.24 -18.01 -44.15
C ALA A 69 -3.14 -18.92 -45.00
N SER A 70 -3.96 -18.33 -45.87
CA SER A 70 -4.85 -19.03 -46.82
C SER A 70 -4.11 -19.78 -47.92
N ASN A 71 -2.85 -19.43 -48.20
CA ASN A 71 -2.12 -20.00 -49.34
C ASN A 71 -1.58 -21.40 -49.09
N ASN A 72 -1.72 -21.97 -47.87
CA ASN A 72 -1.24 -23.29 -47.44
C ASN A 72 0.25 -23.63 -47.75
N ARG A 73 1.01 -22.66 -48.25
CA ARG A 73 2.44 -22.77 -48.63
C ARG A 73 3.39 -22.58 -47.45
N PHE A 74 2.88 -22.33 -46.24
CA PHE A 74 3.73 -22.19 -45.08
C PHE A 74 4.20 -23.55 -44.55
N PRO A 75 5.48 -23.64 -44.16
CA PRO A 75 6.00 -24.83 -43.49
C PRO A 75 5.15 -25.20 -42.27
N GLU A 76 4.91 -26.49 -42.07
CA GLU A 76 4.13 -27.01 -40.95
C GLU A 76 4.67 -26.52 -39.60
N ARG A 77 6.00 -26.54 -39.40
CA ARG A 77 6.63 -26.02 -38.18
C ARG A 77 6.27 -24.55 -37.88
N LEU A 78 6.20 -23.70 -38.90
CA LEU A 78 5.82 -22.31 -38.74
C LEU A 78 4.34 -22.17 -38.36
N ARG A 79 3.46 -22.91 -39.04
CA ARG A 79 2.02 -22.94 -38.72
C ARG A 79 1.79 -23.41 -37.28
N SER A 80 2.47 -24.48 -36.86
CA SER A 80 2.40 -25.02 -35.50
C SER A 80 2.91 -24.03 -34.46
N ALA A 81 4.01 -23.33 -34.71
CA ALA A 81 4.53 -22.30 -33.80
C ALA A 81 3.58 -21.10 -33.66
N LEU A 82 3.00 -20.62 -34.77
CA LEU A 82 2.01 -19.54 -34.77
C LEU A 82 0.71 -19.94 -34.06
N ALA A 83 0.26 -21.18 -34.25
CA ALA A 83 -0.90 -21.75 -33.57
C ALA A 83 -0.64 -21.89 -32.05
N ALA A 84 0.50 -22.44 -31.65
CA ALA A 84 0.90 -22.56 -30.24
C ALA A 84 0.96 -21.19 -29.54
N ARG A 85 1.61 -20.21 -30.20
CA ARG A 85 1.65 -18.82 -29.73
C ARG A 85 0.25 -18.25 -29.57
N SER A 86 -0.61 -18.40 -30.57
CA SER A 86 -1.97 -17.84 -30.56
C SER A 86 -2.83 -18.46 -29.45
N LYS A 87 -2.76 -19.79 -29.28
CA LYS A 87 -3.42 -20.51 -28.18
C LYS A 87 -2.96 -20.00 -26.82
N LYS A 88 -1.65 -19.88 -26.59
CA LYS A 88 -1.10 -19.37 -25.32
C LYS A 88 -1.46 -17.90 -25.07
N ALA A 89 -1.40 -17.05 -26.10
CA ALA A 89 -1.82 -15.65 -25.99
C ALA A 89 -3.32 -15.52 -25.66
N GLN A 90 -4.17 -16.37 -26.26
CA GLN A 90 -5.61 -16.41 -25.95
C GLN A 90 -5.88 -16.88 -24.52
N LEU A 91 -5.17 -17.90 -24.05
CA LEU A 91 -5.26 -18.37 -22.66
C LEU A 91 -4.88 -17.26 -21.68
N ARG A 92 -3.77 -16.53 -21.93
CA ARG A 92 -3.36 -15.38 -21.08
C ARG A 92 -4.40 -14.26 -21.08
N ARG A 93 -4.97 -13.90 -22.24
CA ARG A 93 -6.04 -12.89 -22.31
C ARG A 93 -7.29 -13.31 -21.55
N ARG A 94 -7.68 -14.59 -21.65
CA ARG A 94 -8.81 -15.14 -20.90
C ARG A 94 -8.54 -15.13 -19.39
N ALA A 95 -7.35 -15.57 -18.98
CA ALA A 95 -6.93 -15.52 -17.58
C ALA A 95 -6.92 -14.10 -17.03
N HIS A 96 -6.35 -13.13 -17.77
CA HIS A 96 -6.36 -11.72 -17.40
C HIS A 96 -7.79 -11.16 -17.28
N LYS A 97 -8.65 -11.40 -18.29
CA LYS A 97 -10.05 -10.93 -18.24
C LYS A 97 -10.82 -11.56 -17.07
N SER A 98 -10.64 -12.86 -16.87
CA SER A 98 -11.25 -13.58 -15.75
C SER A 98 -10.78 -13.03 -14.40
N PHE A 99 -9.48 -12.73 -14.29
CA PHE A 99 -8.91 -12.14 -13.09
C PHE A 99 -9.50 -10.75 -12.81
N VAL A 100 -9.43 -9.83 -13.78
CA VAL A 100 -9.98 -8.48 -13.66
C VAL A 100 -11.45 -8.50 -13.25
N SER A 101 -12.24 -9.39 -13.85
CA SER A 101 -13.65 -9.56 -13.49
C SER A 101 -13.83 -10.11 -12.08
N LYS A 102 -13.04 -11.12 -11.68
CA LYS A 102 -13.15 -11.77 -10.37
C LYS A 102 -12.80 -10.83 -9.23
N VAL A 103 -11.71 -10.08 -9.33
CA VAL A 103 -11.25 -9.18 -8.28
C VAL A 103 -11.91 -7.79 -8.33
N GLY A 104 -12.78 -7.54 -9.32
CA GLY A 104 -13.50 -6.28 -9.45
C GLY A 104 -12.60 -5.10 -9.81
N LEU A 105 -11.62 -5.29 -10.71
CA LEU A 105 -10.73 -4.22 -11.18
C LEU A 105 -11.32 -3.38 -12.33
N SER A 106 -12.51 -3.74 -12.83
CA SER A 106 -13.21 -2.97 -13.84
C SER A 106 -13.67 -1.63 -13.26
N ARG A 107 -13.28 -0.51 -13.87
CA ARG A 107 -13.77 0.81 -13.43
C ARG A 107 -15.24 0.96 -13.80
N THR A 108 -16.09 1.03 -12.78
CA THR A 108 -17.49 1.44 -12.92
C THR A 108 -17.63 2.93 -12.59
N PRO A 109 -18.60 3.64 -13.19
CA PRO A 109 -18.88 5.03 -12.84
C PRO A 109 -19.21 5.18 -11.35
N ASN A 110 -18.87 6.34 -10.78
CA ASN A 110 -19.06 6.60 -9.35
C ASN A 110 -20.49 6.35 -8.83
N PRO A 111 -21.57 6.77 -9.53
CA PRO A 111 -22.93 6.47 -9.08
C PRO A 111 -23.24 4.97 -8.97
N GLU A 112 -22.67 4.15 -9.86
CA GLU A 112 -22.85 2.70 -9.84
C GLU A 112 -22.07 2.06 -8.68
N ARG A 113 -20.84 2.51 -8.42
CA ARG A 113 -20.06 2.06 -7.24
C ARG A 113 -20.77 2.39 -5.94
N ILE A 114 -21.28 3.63 -5.80
CA ILE A 114 -22.02 4.05 -4.61
C ILE A 114 -23.24 3.14 -4.41
N LYS A 115 -24.03 2.89 -5.45
CA LYS A 115 -25.18 1.98 -5.37
C LYS A 115 -24.79 0.56 -4.93
N GLN A 116 -23.73 -0.01 -5.51
CA GLN A 116 -23.22 -1.33 -5.13
C GLN A 116 -22.74 -1.37 -3.67
N LEU A 117 -22.15 -0.28 -3.18
CA LEU A 117 -21.74 -0.15 -1.78
C LEU A 117 -22.96 -0.04 -0.86
N GLU A 118 -23.96 0.76 -1.21
CA GLU A 118 -25.20 0.89 -0.43
C GLU A 118 -25.95 -0.44 -0.29
N GLU A 119 -25.84 -1.32 -1.29
CA GLU A 119 -26.45 -2.67 -1.27
C GLU A 119 -25.69 -3.66 -0.37
N THR A 120 -24.38 -3.46 -0.14
CA THR A 120 -23.51 -4.47 0.51
C THR A 120 -22.82 -3.97 1.77
N THR A 121 -22.89 -2.67 2.06
CA THR A 121 -22.14 -2.02 3.13
C THR A 121 -23.04 -1.09 3.95
N PRO A 122 -23.37 -1.44 5.20
CA PRO A 122 -24.20 -0.60 6.05
C PRO A 122 -23.51 0.75 6.34
N THR A 123 -24.30 1.83 6.28
CA THR A 123 -23.87 3.16 6.72
C THR A 123 -24.34 3.43 8.14
N ILE A 124 -23.42 3.82 9.01
CA ILE A 124 -23.65 4.07 10.43
C ILE A 124 -23.25 5.51 10.73
N TYR A 125 -24.16 6.26 11.35
CA TYR A 125 -23.92 7.64 11.78
C TYR A 125 -23.60 7.66 13.27
N LEU A 126 -22.43 8.17 13.64
CA LEU A 126 -21.99 8.28 15.02
C LEU A 126 -21.59 9.71 15.35
N GLY A 127 -21.98 10.19 16.53
CA GLY A 127 -21.51 11.47 17.05
C GLY A 127 -20.09 11.35 17.57
N LYS A 128 -19.31 12.42 17.39
CA LYS A 128 -17.98 12.53 17.99
C LYS A 128 -18.07 12.46 19.52
N LEU A 129 -17.21 11.67 20.14
CA LEU A 129 -17.15 11.58 21.60
C LEU A 129 -16.62 12.87 22.22
N LYS A 130 -17.13 13.20 23.41
CA LYS A 130 -16.60 14.32 24.23
C LYS A 130 -15.12 14.11 24.58
N SER A 131 -14.73 12.86 24.82
CA SER A 131 -13.35 12.45 25.06
C SER A 131 -13.05 11.21 24.25
N ALA A 132 -11.89 11.17 23.59
CA ALA A 132 -11.52 10.03 22.75
C ALA A 132 -11.44 8.75 23.58
N TYR A 133 -11.99 7.67 23.05
CA TYR A 133 -11.88 6.34 23.64
C TYR A 133 -11.53 5.29 22.58
N PRO A 134 -10.42 4.54 22.73
CA PRO A 134 -9.46 4.60 23.84
C PRO A 134 -8.71 5.94 23.97
N GLU A 135 -8.16 6.21 25.15
CA GLU A 135 -7.56 7.52 25.46
C GLU A 135 -6.29 7.78 24.66
N LEU A 136 -6.06 9.07 24.36
CA LEU A 136 -4.86 9.53 23.66
C LEU A 136 -3.59 9.07 24.39
N PHE A 137 -2.58 8.72 23.60
CA PHE A 137 -1.24 8.37 24.06
C PHE A 137 -1.14 7.13 24.96
N HIS A 138 -2.12 6.23 24.92
CA HIS A 138 -2.06 4.93 25.59
C HIS A 138 -1.88 3.78 24.60
N TRP A 139 -1.12 2.76 25.00
CA TRP A 139 -1.08 1.46 24.34
C TRP A 139 -2.31 0.66 24.71
N ILE A 140 -3.07 0.18 23.73
CA ILE A 140 -4.35 -0.48 24.01
C ILE A 140 -4.14 -1.98 24.09
N CYS A 141 -4.52 -2.58 25.21
CA CYS A 141 -4.51 -4.02 25.44
C CYS A 141 -5.96 -4.50 25.49
N GLU A 142 -6.33 -5.50 24.69
CA GLU A 142 -7.73 -5.94 24.60
C GLU A 142 -8.13 -6.89 25.73
N ASN A 143 -7.16 -7.49 26.38
CA ASN A 143 -7.33 -8.38 27.53
C ASN A 143 -6.07 -8.35 28.42
N GLU A 144 -6.17 -8.96 29.59
CA GLU A 144 -5.07 -9.04 30.56
C GLU A 144 -3.86 -9.81 30.01
N GLU A 145 -4.08 -10.87 29.22
CA GLU A 145 -3.01 -11.65 28.61
C GLU A 145 -2.09 -10.79 27.72
N ILE A 146 -2.67 -9.94 26.86
CA ILE A 146 -1.93 -9.01 26.01
C ILE A 146 -1.20 -7.98 26.89
N MET A 147 -1.84 -7.48 27.94
CA MET A 147 -1.23 -6.49 28.84
C MET A 147 0.00 -7.07 29.55
N ASP A 148 -0.14 -8.25 30.16
CA ASP A 148 0.92 -8.95 30.88
C ASP A 148 2.07 -9.32 29.94
N GLY A 149 1.74 -9.85 28.75
CA GLY A 149 2.72 -10.23 27.74
C GLY A 149 3.55 -9.06 27.20
N ASN A 150 2.98 -7.85 27.18
CA ASN A 150 3.64 -6.65 26.67
C ASN A 150 4.20 -5.73 27.75
N GLU A 151 3.90 -5.96 29.03
CA GLU A 151 4.30 -5.08 30.13
C GLU A 151 5.81 -4.83 30.15
N TYR A 152 6.60 -5.89 29.97
CA TYR A 152 8.05 -5.76 29.98
C TYR A 152 8.57 -4.89 28.82
N PHE A 153 8.03 -5.08 27.62
CA PHE A 153 8.39 -4.29 26.44
C PHE A 153 8.10 -2.80 26.71
N VAL A 154 6.88 -2.50 27.17
CA VAL A 154 6.45 -1.12 27.39
C VAL A 154 7.22 -0.45 28.52
N LYS A 155 7.44 -1.13 29.66
CA LYS A 155 8.04 -0.52 30.86
C LYS A 155 9.56 -0.55 30.90
N TYR A 156 10.19 -1.62 30.40
CA TYR A 156 11.60 -1.88 30.69
C TYR A 156 12.49 -1.97 29.45
N GLU A 157 11.95 -2.33 28.27
CA GLU A 157 12.77 -2.49 27.07
C GLU A 157 13.40 -1.17 26.61
N ARG A 158 14.63 -1.25 26.10
CA ARG A 158 15.39 -0.07 25.69
C ARG A 158 14.69 0.67 24.56
N GLN A 159 14.22 1.89 24.84
CA GLN A 159 13.74 2.82 23.82
C GLN A 159 14.88 3.25 22.88
N ALA A 160 14.61 3.29 21.57
CA ALA A 160 15.60 3.71 20.60
C ALA A 160 15.81 5.24 20.66
N ASP A 161 14.75 6.00 20.90
CA ASP A 161 14.77 7.44 21.19
C ASP A 161 14.50 7.70 22.68
N ARG A 162 15.58 7.90 23.44
CA ARG A 162 15.54 8.18 24.88
C ARG A 162 14.90 9.52 25.25
N ARG A 163 14.57 10.37 24.28
CA ARG A 163 13.93 11.67 24.52
C ARG A 163 12.41 11.55 24.68
N LEU A 164 11.82 10.43 24.25
CA LEU A 164 10.39 10.19 24.35
C LEU A 164 10.03 9.63 25.72
N SER A 165 8.95 10.12 26.32
CA SER A 165 8.35 9.49 27.49
C SER A 165 7.74 8.15 27.12
N ARG A 166 7.81 7.19 28.06
CA ARG A 166 7.04 5.96 27.95
C ARG A 166 5.56 6.28 28.06
N ARG A 167 4.77 5.56 27.26
CA ARG A 167 3.32 5.63 27.25
C ARG A 167 2.78 4.49 28.09
N ASP A 168 1.71 4.75 28.83
CA ASP A 168 1.07 3.74 29.66
C ASP A 168 0.20 2.81 28.81
N MET A 169 -0.09 1.64 29.38
CA MET A 169 -1.02 0.68 28.80
C MET A 169 -2.44 0.92 29.36
N LEU A 170 -3.44 0.74 28.51
CA LEU A 170 -4.85 0.84 28.86
C LEU A 170 -5.54 -0.46 28.47
N LEU A 171 -6.17 -1.12 29.45
CA LEU A 171 -7.02 -2.27 29.22
C LEU A 171 -8.36 -1.81 28.62
N GLU A 172 -8.74 -2.40 27.50
CA GLU A 172 -10.00 -2.10 26.82
C GLU A 172 -11.19 -2.35 27.75
N ASN A 173 -12.13 -1.43 27.75
CA ASN A 173 -13.43 -1.51 28.36
C ASN A 173 -14.47 -1.45 27.22
N PRO A 174 -15.02 -2.59 26.80
CA PRO A 174 -15.97 -2.65 25.70
C PRO A 174 -17.22 -1.79 25.90
N ALA A 175 -17.64 -1.52 27.14
CA ALA A 175 -18.82 -0.70 27.43
C ALA A 175 -18.63 0.80 27.11
N LYS A 176 -17.39 1.24 26.86
CA LYS A 176 -17.08 2.61 26.41
C LYS A 176 -16.99 2.73 24.88
N LEU A 177 -17.04 1.63 24.14
CA LEU A 177 -17.09 1.66 22.68
C LEU A 177 -18.51 2.02 22.23
N ALA A 178 -18.62 2.93 21.26
CA ALA A 178 -19.89 3.28 20.64
C ALA A 178 -20.29 2.24 19.58
N HIS A 179 -19.30 1.64 18.90
CA HIS A 179 -19.55 0.65 17.87
C HIS A 179 -18.35 -0.28 17.67
N VAL A 180 -18.63 -1.52 17.27
CA VAL A 180 -17.63 -2.52 16.89
C VAL A 180 -17.97 -3.04 15.51
N VAL A 181 -17.09 -2.81 14.54
CA VAL A 181 -17.19 -3.41 13.20
C VAL A 181 -16.53 -4.79 13.28
N ARG A 182 -17.33 -5.85 13.14
CA ARG A 182 -16.85 -7.24 13.29
C ARG A 182 -15.98 -7.68 12.13
N ALA A 183 -15.17 -8.70 12.36
CA ALA A 183 -14.19 -9.24 11.41
C ALA A 183 -14.78 -9.64 10.03
N ASP A 184 -16.08 -9.95 9.98
CA ASP A 184 -16.84 -10.35 8.80
C ASP A 184 -17.79 -9.25 8.27
N GLU A 185 -17.73 -8.04 8.83
CA GLU A 185 -18.62 -6.93 8.48
C GLU A 185 -17.91 -5.84 7.68
N ASN A 186 -18.59 -5.36 6.63
CA ASN A 186 -18.28 -4.09 5.97
C ASN A 186 -18.96 -2.94 6.73
N ALA A 187 -18.41 -1.73 6.68
CA ALA A 187 -19.06 -0.56 7.28
C ALA A 187 -18.63 0.76 6.63
N ILE A 188 -19.57 1.69 6.48
CA ILE A 188 -19.31 3.12 6.25
C ILE A 188 -19.68 3.86 7.53
N ILE A 189 -18.69 4.38 8.24
CA ILE A 189 -18.91 5.19 9.44
C ILE A 189 -18.88 6.66 9.05
N ARG A 190 -19.98 7.38 9.29
CA ARG A 190 -20.08 8.82 9.09
C ARG A 190 -20.22 9.54 10.42
N ASP A 191 -19.62 10.72 10.50
CA ASP A 191 -19.86 11.65 11.61
C ASP A 191 -21.30 12.19 11.50
N SER A 192 -22.08 12.11 12.58
CA SER A 192 -23.51 12.47 12.57
C SER A 192 -23.78 13.94 12.27
N ASP A 193 -22.83 14.81 12.61
CA ASP A 193 -23.03 16.26 12.57
C ASP A 193 -22.61 16.83 11.20
N THR A 194 -21.51 16.32 10.65
CA THR A 194 -20.92 16.79 9.38
C THR A 194 -21.28 15.91 8.18
N GLY A 195 -21.75 14.69 8.42
CA GLY A 195 -22.03 13.70 7.39
C GLY A 195 -20.80 13.12 6.69
N LYS A 196 -19.58 13.53 7.07
CA LYS A 196 -18.33 13.07 6.43
C LYS A 196 -18.00 11.64 6.83
N ILE A 197 -17.41 10.86 5.92
CA ILE A 197 -16.89 9.52 6.24
C ILE A 197 -15.72 9.66 7.22
N VAL A 198 -15.81 9.06 8.39
CA VAL A 198 -14.69 9.02 9.37
C VAL A 198 -13.90 7.73 9.28
N ALA A 199 -14.57 6.64 8.90
CA ALA A 199 -13.96 5.35 8.62
C ALA A 199 -14.76 4.59 7.56
N PHE A 200 -14.06 3.81 6.76
CA PHE A 200 -14.65 2.99 5.71
C PHE A 200 -13.95 1.64 5.72
N VAL A 201 -14.71 0.56 5.89
CA VAL A 201 -14.19 -0.80 6.04
C VAL A 201 -14.80 -1.69 4.97
N LEU A 202 -13.94 -2.35 4.19
CA LEU A 202 -14.35 -3.42 3.26
C LEU A 202 -13.58 -4.69 3.57
N ARG A 203 -14.31 -5.78 3.75
CA ARG A 203 -13.83 -7.17 3.74
C ARG A 203 -13.76 -7.68 2.31
N ASP A 204 -13.04 -8.77 2.11
CA ASP A 204 -12.82 -9.39 0.79
C ASP A 204 -12.41 -8.36 -0.27
N PHE A 205 -11.50 -7.46 0.12
CA PHE A 205 -11.12 -6.31 -0.71
C PHE A 205 -10.48 -6.75 -2.03
N CYS A 206 -9.68 -7.81 -2.04
CA CYS A 206 -9.24 -8.48 -3.26
C CYS A 206 -10.12 -9.69 -3.59
N GLY A 207 -10.53 -10.47 -2.59
CA GLY A 207 -11.34 -11.68 -2.72
C GLY A 207 -10.64 -12.86 -3.41
N ASP A 208 -9.31 -12.84 -3.52
CA ASP A 208 -8.52 -13.91 -4.15
C ASP A 208 -7.34 -14.35 -3.27
N ALA A 209 -7.50 -15.51 -2.62
CA ALA A 209 -6.52 -16.05 -1.68
C ALA A 209 -5.13 -16.29 -2.29
N GLU A 210 -5.04 -16.69 -3.56
CA GLU A 210 -3.75 -16.92 -4.23
C GLU A 210 -3.01 -15.61 -4.51
N VAL A 211 -3.75 -14.50 -4.70
CA VAL A 211 -3.17 -13.16 -4.80
C VAL A 211 -2.68 -12.68 -3.43
N LEU A 212 -3.50 -12.87 -2.39
CA LEU A 212 -3.15 -12.51 -1.03
C LEU A 212 -1.90 -13.26 -0.57
N GLU A 213 -1.75 -14.54 -0.91
CA GLU A 213 -0.52 -15.32 -0.66
C GLU A 213 0.71 -14.68 -1.30
N GLY A 214 0.63 -14.31 -2.60
CA GLY A 214 1.72 -13.64 -3.30
C GLY A 214 2.06 -12.26 -2.72
N LEU A 215 1.04 -11.49 -2.31
CA LEU A 215 1.22 -10.21 -1.62
C LEU A 215 1.88 -10.39 -0.25
N ASN A 216 1.42 -11.36 0.53
CA ASN A 216 1.98 -11.68 1.84
C ASN A 216 3.47 -12.07 1.73
N GLY A 217 3.83 -12.88 0.74
CA GLY A 217 5.23 -13.21 0.43
C GLY A 217 6.05 -11.97 0.08
N THR A 218 5.52 -11.09 -0.77
CA THR A 218 6.17 -9.81 -1.12
C THR A 218 6.38 -8.92 0.11
N ILE A 219 5.35 -8.73 0.94
CA ILE A 219 5.41 -7.90 2.15
C ILE A 219 6.45 -8.45 3.13
N ALA A 220 6.38 -9.76 3.41
CA ALA A 220 7.31 -10.42 4.34
C ALA A 220 8.77 -10.27 3.88
N GLU A 221 9.06 -10.55 2.60
CA GLU A 221 10.39 -10.38 2.02
C GLU A 221 10.84 -8.91 2.10
N SER A 222 10.02 -7.98 1.61
CA SER A 222 10.34 -6.55 1.56
C SER A 222 10.60 -5.94 2.93
N VAL A 223 9.78 -6.32 3.92
CA VAL A 223 9.95 -5.89 5.32
C VAL A 223 11.20 -6.51 5.91
N SER A 224 11.51 -7.79 5.64
CA SER A 224 12.74 -8.43 6.12
C SER A 224 14.00 -7.71 5.62
N MET A 225 14.00 -7.27 4.35
CA MET A 225 15.15 -6.62 3.72
C MET A 225 15.41 -5.19 4.18
N ARG A 226 14.44 -4.52 4.81
CA ARG A 226 14.48 -3.06 5.07
C ARG A 226 14.59 -2.69 6.55
N VAL A 227 15.11 -1.49 6.82
CA VAL A 227 15.25 -0.94 8.17
C VAL A 227 13.88 -0.53 8.71
N ASN A 228 13.60 -0.91 9.96
CA ASN A 228 12.39 -0.48 10.67
C ASN A 228 12.42 1.04 10.87
N ILE A 229 11.35 1.72 10.47
CA ILE A 229 11.18 3.16 10.65
C ILE A 229 10.45 3.53 11.95
N ARG A 230 9.85 2.54 12.63
CA ARG A 230 9.11 2.70 13.88
C ARG A 230 9.70 1.80 14.96
N LYS A 231 10.82 2.25 15.55
CA LYS A 231 11.61 1.44 16.49
C LYS A 231 11.04 1.36 17.90
N GLU A 232 10.10 2.25 18.25
CA GLU A 232 9.41 2.26 19.54
C GLU A 232 8.15 1.38 19.55
N ASP A 233 7.65 1.03 18.37
CA ASP A 233 6.43 0.25 18.20
C ASP A 233 6.80 -1.24 18.08
N THR A 234 5.91 -2.15 18.49
CA THR A 234 6.14 -3.58 18.24
C THR A 234 5.99 -3.91 16.74
N GLY A 235 6.65 -5.00 16.33
CA GLY A 235 6.72 -5.40 14.93
C GLY A 235 7.62 -4.50 14.09
N LYS A 236 7.35 -4.46 12.78
CA LYS A 236 8.22 -3.77 11.82
C LYS A 236 7.41 -3.05 10.76
N LEU A 237 7.67 -1.76 10.60
CA LEU A 237 7.13 -0.93 9.53
C LEU A 237 8.27 -0.39 8.68
N VAL A 238 8.15 -0.46 7.35
CA VAL A 238 9.18 0.03 6.42
C VAL A 238 8.58 1.00 5.42
N LEU A 239 9.31 2.07 5.11
CA LEU A 239 8.98 2.99 4.01
C LEU A 239 9.32 2.36 2.67
N THR A 240 8.49 2.63 1.68
CA THR A 240 8.60 2.15 0.30
C THR A 240 8.28 3.26 -0.71
N GLY A 241 8.83 3.15 -1.92
CA GLY A 241 8.69 4.16 -2.96
C GLY A 241 9.64 5.35 -2.80
N TYR A 242 9.20 6.52 -3.24
CA TYR A 242 9.94 7.78 -3.13
C TYR A 242 9.85 8.37 -1.73
N SER A 243 10.93 9.00 -1.28
CA SER A 243 11.03 9.60 0.04
C SER A 243 11.55 11.03 -0.04
N ALA A 244 11.15 11.85 0.94
CA ALA A 244 11.69 13.19 1.17
C ALA A 244 13.04 13.19 1.92
N GLY A 245 13.60 12.00 2.17
CA GLY A 245 14.85 11.86 2.90
C GLY A 245 14.75 12.26 4.38
N SER A 246 15.91 12.30 5.04
CA SER A 246 15.95 12.72 6.44
C SER A 246 15.66 14.22 6.56
N ARG A 247 15.23 14.66 7.75
CA ARG A 247 15.00 16.09 8.02
C ARG A 247 16.29 16.91 7.96
N SER A 248 17.42 16.32 8.37
CA SER A 248 18.74 16.99 8.33
C SER A 248 19.39 16.98 6.94
N HIS A 249 19.01 16.04 6.08
CA HIS A 249 19.51 15.90 4.71
C HIS A 249 18.34 15.54 3.79
N PRO A 250 17.52 16.53 3.38
CA PRO A 250 16.40 16.27 2.50
C PRO A 250 16.92 15.88 1.13
N THR A 251 16.35 14.81 0.60
CA THR A 251 16.63 14.33 -0.74
C THR A 251 15.34 13.79 -1.33
N PHE A 252 15.14 13.96 -2.62
CA PHE A 252 14.09 13.26 -3.33
C PHE A 252 14.70 12.11 -4.11
N ASP A 253 14.48 10.88 -3.65
CA ASP A 253 14.95 9.68 -4.34
C ASP A 253 14.12 8.46 -3.92
N TRP A 254 14.31 7.35 -4.63
CA TRP A 254 13.82 6.06 -4.20
C TRP A 254 14.41 5.68 -2.84
N MET A 255 13.61 5.10 -1.96
CA MET A 255 14.02 4.79 -0.60
C MET A 255 15.22 3.81 -0.58
N ARG A 256 16.30 4.19 0.11
CA ARG A 256 17.53 3.40 0.26
C ARG A 256 17.69 2.83 1.67
N ASN A 257 16.70 2.07 2.13
CA ASN A 257 16.62 1.55 3.51
C ASN A 257 16.91 0.06 3.64
N LEU A 258 17.74 -0.52 2.77
CA LEU A 258 18.15 -1.93 2.89
C LEU A 258 18.99 -2.14 4.16
N GLN A 259 18.71 -3.23 4.90
CA GLN A 259 19.47 -3.60 6.09
C GLN A 259 20.87 -4.10 5.74
N SER A 260 20.98 -4.90 4.69
CA SER A 260 22.23 -5.49 4.24
C SER A 260 22.82 -4.71 3.07
N LYS A 261 24.07 -4.28 3.20
CA LYS A 261 24.85 -3.73 2.08
C LYS A 261 25.25 -4.80 1.04
N LYS A 262 25.05 -6.09 1.35
CA LYS A 262 25.37 -7.21 0.47
C LYS A 262 24.22 -7.61 -0.46
N THR A 263 23.03 -7.03 -0.28
CA THR A 263 21.91 -7.23 -1.20
C THR A 263 22.34 -6.76 -2.59
N SER A 264 22.24 -7.63 -3.60
CA SER A 264 22.63 -7.28 -4.96
C SER A 264 21.68 -6.22 -5.55
N ALA A 265 22.16 -5.48 -6.54
CA ALA A 265 21.36 -4.49 -7.24
C ALA A 265 20.14 -5.14 -7.92
N GLU A 266 20.30 -6.35 -8.46
CA GLU A 266 19.23 -7.12 -9.09
C GLU A 266 18.17 -7.56 -8.08
N ALA A 267 18.58 -8.02 -6.89
CA ALA A 267 17.65 -8.40 -5.83
C ALA A 267 16.87 -7.19 -5.31
N ALA A 268 17.55 -6.06 -5.12
CA ALA A 268 16.91 -4.81 -4.73
C ALA A 268 15.89 -4.35 -5.78
N ALA A 269 16.28 -4.29 -7.06
CA ALA A 269 15.40 -3.88 -8.16
C ALA A 269 14.20 -4.83 -8.34
N SER A 270 14.41 -6.14 -8.23
CA SER A 270 13.33 -7.13 -8.28
C SER A 270 12.32 -6.92 -7.15
N ASN A 271 12.81 -6.69 -5.93
CA ASN A 271 11.94 -6.45 -4.78
C ASN A 271 11.22 -5.09 -4.88
N ASP A 272 11.89 -4.03 -5.36
CA ASP A 272 11.27 -2.73 -5.61
C ASP A 272 10.14 -2.81 -6.66
N MET A 273 10.32 -3.62 -7.71
CA MET A 273 9.29 -3.86 -8.72
C MET A 273 8.10 -4.66 -8.15
N ALA A 274 8.36 -5.64 -7.28
CA ALA A 274 7.31 -6.40 -6.60
C ALA A 274 6.50 -5.53 -5.64
N ILE A 275 7.17 -4.71 -4.82
CA ILE A 275 6.53 -3.71 -3.94
C ILE A 275 5.62 -2.79 -4.75
N SER A 276 6.18 -2.19 -5.79
CA SER A 276 5.44 -1.20 -6.60
C SER A 276 4.25 -1.83 -7.32
N SER A 277 4.37 -3.10 -7.70
CA SER A 277 3.26 -3.84 -8.29
C SER A 277 2.17 -4.18 -7.26
N ALA A 278 2.53 -4.50 -6.01
CA ALA A 278 1.57 -4.67 -4.92
C ALA A 278 0.81 -3.37 -4.64
N PHE A 279 1.51 -2.23 -4.56
CA PHE A 279 0.87 -0.92 -4.41
C PHE A 279 0.02 -0.53 -5.63
N ALA A 280 0.45 -0.85 -6.85
CA ALA A 280 -0.35 -0.59 -8.05
C ALA A 280 -1.65 -1.40 -8.04
N LEU A 281 -1.62 -2.67 -7.62
CA LEU A 281 -2.84 -3.46 -7.42
C LEU A 281 -3.73 -2.81 -6.35
N PHE A 282 -3.16 -2.44 -5.20
CA PHE A 282 -3.90 -1.78 -4.12
C PHE A 282 -4.62 -0.52 -4.61
N TRP A 283 -3.89 0.36 -5.29
CA TRP A 283 -4.41 1.60 -5.85
C TRP A 283 -5.52 1.37 -6.87
N ASN A 284 -5.36 0.39 -7.77
CA ASN A 284 -6.38 0.11 -8.78
C ASN A 284 -7.63 -0.57 -8.18
N LEU A 285 -7.50 -1.38 -7.13
CA LEU A 285 -8.65 -1.88 -6.37
C LEU A 285 -9.41 -0.73 -5.69
N MET A 286 -8.68 0.19 -5.04
CA MET A 286 -9.29 1.37 -4.43
C MET A 286 -10.09 2.16 -5.46
N ARG A 287 -9.50 2.41 -6.62
CA ARG A 287 -10.15 3.16 -7.69
C ARG A 287 -11.28 2.43 -8.38
N ALA A 288 -11.33 1.11 -8.32
CA ALA A 288 -12.45 0.34 -8.84
C ALA A 288 -13.61 0.24 -7.84
N ARG A 289 -13.34 0.31 -6.53
CA ARG A 289 -14.32 -0.01 -5.48
C ARG A 289 -14.78 1.16 -4.62
N LEU A 290 -13.96 2.18 -4.41
CA LEU A 290 -14.25 3.25 -3.46
C LEU A 290 -15.05 4.39 -4.10
N PRO A 291 -15.88 5.10 -3.33
CA PRO A 291 -16.53 6.32 -3.79
C PRO A 291 -15.49 7.43 -4.01
N ASP A 292 -15.78 8.36 -4.92
CA ASP A 292 -14.90 9.51 -5.21
C ASP A 292 -14.65 10.38 -3.96
N GLU A 293 -15.59 10.45 -3.01
CA GLU A 293 -15.46 11.18 -1.73
C GLU A 293 -14.16 10.82 -0.99
N LEU A 294 -13.72 9.55 -1.07
CA LEU A 294 -12.48 9.11 -0.44
C LEU A 294 -11.25 9.48 -1.28
N LEU A 295 -11.33 9.41 -2.61
CA LEU A 295 -10.16 9.42 -3.49
C LEU A 295 -9.83 10.79 -4.09
N GLU A 296 -10.83 11.64 -4.33
CA GLU A 296 -10.70 12.88 -5.10
C GLU A 296 -9.63 13.81 -4.55
N SER A 297 -9.56 13.93 -3.22
CA SER A 297 -8.54 14.74 -2.55
C SER A 297 -7.11 14.22 -2.77
N CYS A 298 -6.93 12.90 -2.83
CA CYS A 298 -5.64 12.28 -3.12
C CYS A 298 -5.28 12.46 -4.60
N ASP A 299 -6.24 12.25 -5.50
CA ASP A 299 -6.06 12.48 -6.93
C ASP A 299 -5.71 13.94 -7.25
N ALA A 300 -6.40 14.90 -6.64
CA ALA A 300 -6.12 16.32 -6.76
C ALA A 300 -4.72 16.66 -6.26
N TYR A 301 -4.32 16.16 -5.08
CA TYR A 301 -2.98 16.34 -4.54
C TYR A 301 -1.90 15.78 -5.47
N LEU A 302 -2.13 14.63 -6.10
CA LEU A 302 -1.20 14.03 -7.06
C LEU A 302 -1.09 14.83 -8.35
N ALA A 303 -2.22 15.33 -8.87
CA ALA A 303 -2.28 16.13 -10.08
C ALA A 303 -1.64 17.51 -9.90
N GLU A 304 -1.96 18.21 -8.81
CA GLU A 304 -1.45 19.56 -8.50
C GLU A 304 0.08 19.59 -8.38
N ASN A 305 0.66 18.58 -7.73
CA ASN A 305 2.09 18.53 -7.49
C ASN A 305 2.88 17.84 -8.63
N GLY A 306 2.20 17.21 -9.60
CA GLY A 306 2.85 16.51 -10.71
C GLY A 306 3.83 15.42 -10.25
N PHE A 307 3.50 14.70 -9.17
CA PHE A 307 4.41 13.69 -8.60
C PHE A 307 4.70 12.56 -9.59
N CYS A 308 5.92 12.02 -9.50
CA CYS A 308 6.16 10.68 -10.02
C CYS A 308 5.28 9.65 -9.29
N ARG A 309 5.01 8.53 -9.96
CA ARG A 309 4.28 7.41 -9.36
C ARG A 309 5.26 6.40 -8.77
N MET A 310 4.79 5.51 -7.90
CA MET A 310 5.60 4.40 -7.41
C MET A 310 5.86 3.40 -8.55
N ASP A 311 6.98 3.56 -9.25
CA ASP A 311 7.27 2.94 -10.54
C ASP A 311 8.40 1.90 -10.49
N GLY A 312 8.65 1.33 -9.31
CA GLY A 312 9.70 0.34 -9.09
C GLY A 312 11.08 0.90 -9.36
N ASN A 313 11.34 2.14 -8.97
CA ASN A 313 12.57 2.86 -9.29
C ASN A 313 12.82 2.90 -10.81
N ARG A 314 11.83 3.39 -11.57
CA ARG A 314 11.84 3.55 -13.04
C ARG A 314 11.84 2.25 -13.84
N THR A 315 11.57 1.10 -13.21
CA THR A 315 11.54 -0.20 -13.90
C THR A 315 10.18 -0.51 -14.55
N MET A 316 9.12 0.17 -14.12
CA MET A 316 7.75 -0.07 -14.59
C MET A 316 7.38 0.73 -15.85
N GLY A 317 8.31 1.53 -16.39
CA GLY A 317 8.10 2.32 -17.60
C GLY A 317 7.00 3.37 -17.46
N ALA A 318 6.94 4.04 -16.31
CA ALA A 318 5.95 5.07 -16.04
C ALA A 318 6.07 6.24 -17.04
N GLY A 319 4.96 6.58 -17.70
CA GLY A 319 4.82 7.79 -18.50
C GLY A 319 4.61 9.04 -17.64
N SER A 320 4.65 10.21 -18.28
CA SER A 320 4.32 11.48 -17.63
C SER A 320 2.85 11.57 -17.17
N ASP A 321 2.00 10.70 -17.70
CA ASP A 321 0.60 10.52 -17.28
C ASP A 321 0.46 9.62 -16.03
N GLY A 322 1.57 9.14 -15.46
CA GLY A 322 1.59 8.25 -14.31
C GLY A 322 1.14 6.81 -14.62
N ARG A 323 1.03 6.45 -15.90
CA ARG A 323 0.67 5.08 -16.31
C ARG A 323 1.92 4.26 -16.60
N GLY A 324 1.88 2.98 -16.23
CA GLY A 324 3.00 2.07 -16.39
C GLY A 324 2.56 0.63 -16.50
N SER A 325 3.50 -0.28 -16.26
CA SER A 325 3.26 -1.72 -16.26
C SER A 325 3.52 -2.30 -14.88
N TYR A 326 2.57 -3.06 -14.36
CA TYR A 326 2.72 -3.80 -13.11
C TYR A 326 2.31 -5.26 -13.29
N PHE A 327 2.59 -6.08 -12.29
CA PHE A 327 2.18 -7.48 -12.32
C PHE A 327 1.52 -7.93 -11.02
N VAL A 328 0.75 -9.00 -11.10
CA VAL A 328 0.16 -9.67 -9.93
C VAL A 328 0.60 -11.12 -9.95
N GLN A 329 1.13 -11.60 -8.82
CA GLN A 329 1.43 -13.01 -8.62
C GLN A 329 0.17 -13.73 -8.14
N LYS A 330 -0.16 -14.85 -8.77
CA LYS A 330 -1.34 -15.67 -8.45
C LYS A 330 -1.05 -17.15 -8.73
N GLY A 331 -0.94 -17.98 -7.70
CA GLY A 331 -0.77 -19.43 -7.84
C GLY A 331 0.44 -19.81 -8.69
N GLY A 332 1.58 -19.12 -8.48
CA GLY A 332 2.81 -19.29 -9.28
C GLY A 332 2.75 -18.73 -10.71
N GLN A 333 1.65 -18.09 -11.11
CA GLN A 333 1.52 -17.37 -12.38
C GLN A 333 1.69 -15.87 -12.19
N VAL A 334 2.12 -15.20 -13.26
CA VAL A 334 2.24 -13.74 -13.31
C VAL A 334 1.21 -13.18 -14.28
N ILE A 335 0.33 -12.34 -13.77
CA ILE A 335 -0.65 -11.58 -14.55
C ILE A 335 -0.09 -10.18 -14.77
N GLU A 336 0.22 -9.85 -16.01
CA GLU A 336 0.81 -8.54 -16.38
C GLU A 336 -0.28 -7.56 -16.79
N PHE A 337 -0.21 -6.37 -16.22
CA PHE A 337 -1.00 -5.19 -16.58
C PHE A 337 -0.12 -4.20 -17.34
N GLN A 338 -0.68 -3.53 -18.34
CA GLN A 338 0.05 -2.62 -19.23
C GLN A 338 -0.73 -1.32 -19.38
N ASN A 339 -0.04 -0.19 -19.30
CA ASN A 339 -0.62 1.14 -19.44
C ASN A 339 -1.70 1.45 -18.39
N GLU A 340 -1.51 0.95 -17.18
CA GLU A 340 -2.39 1.18 -16.04
C GLU A 340 -1.83 2.24 -15.11
N GLU A 341 -2.71 2.92 -14.38
CA GLU A 341 -2.30 3.95 -13.44
C GLU A 341 -1.57 3.33 -12.25
N LEU A 342 -0.39 3.87 -11.97
CA LEU A 342 0.46 3.44 -10.87
C LEU A 342 0.09 4.15 -9.57
N ALA A 343 0.48 3.54 -8.46
CA ALA A 343 0.17 4.04 -7.13
C ALA A 343 0.83 5.39 -6.83
N PRO A 344 0.32 6.12 -5.81
CA PRO A 344 0.99 7.29 -5.24
C PRO A 344 2.48 7.01 -4.94
N PRO A 345 3.35 8.03 -4.97
CA PRO A 345 4.81 7.87 -4.94
C PRO A 345 5.36 7.11 -3.73
N ALA A 346 4.64 7.11 -2.60
CA ALA A 346 5.14 6.61 -1.32
C ALA A 346 4.06 5.80 -0.60
N GLY A 347 4.53 4.84 0.20
CA GLY A 347 3.69 4.01 1.07
C GLY A 347 4.51 3.30 2.12
N VAL A 348 3.85 2.52 2.96
CA VAL A 348 4.48 1.68 3.99
C VAL A 348 4.02 0.23 3.91
N MET A 349 4.90 -0.69 4.28
CA MET A 349 4.58 -2.10 4.47
C MET A 349 4.88 -2.49 5.91
N GLY A 350 4.02 -3.33 6.49
CA GLY A 350 4.09 -3.74 7.89
C GLY A 350 4.02 -5.25 8.08
N VAL A 351 4.84 -5.76 9.00
CA VAL A 351 4.75 -7.11 9.57
C VAL A 351 4.58 -6.95 11.08
N ASN A 352 3.51 -7.50 11.63
CA ASN A 352 3.14 -7.44 13.05
C ASN A 352 3.17 -6.01 13.60
N TYR A 353 3.03 -5.01 12.72
CA TYR A 353 2.97 -3.62 13.10
C TYR A 353 1.60 -3.33 13.71
N ALA A 354 1.47 -3.76 14.95
CA ALA A 354 0.25 -3.80 15.71
C ALA A 354 0.61 -3.49 17.16
N SER A 355 0.82 -2.20 17.37
CA SER A 355 0.97 -1.50 18.64
C SER A 355 1.27 -0.08 18.19
N ARG A 356 0.22 0.71 18.02
CA ARG A 356 0.38 2.15 17.89
C ARG A 356 -0.60 2.81 18.80
N SER A 357 -0.07 3.34 19.89
CA SER A 357 -0.86 4.07 20.88
C SER A 357 -1.68 5.17 20.22
N ILE A 358 -2.84 5.48 20.80
CA ILE A 358 -3.79 6.40 20.18
C ILE A 358 -3.10 7.75 19.93
N HIS A 359 -3.18 8.21 18.70
CA HIS A 359 -2.50 9.40 18.22
C HIS A 359 -3.30 10.02 17.06
N TRP A 360 -2.75 11.07 16.48
CA TRP A 360 -3.19 11.63 15.23
C TRP A 360 -1.96 11.95 14.39
N GLU A 361 -2.16 12.08 13.09
CA GLU A 361 -1.11 12.41 12.14
C GLU A 361 -1.57 13.54 11.22
N HIS A 362 -0.63 14.42 10.89
CA HIS A 362 -0.84 15.35 9.78
C HIS A 362 -0.72 14.59 8.47
N HIS A 363 -1.66 14.87 7.58
CA HIS A 363 -1.74 14.22 6.29
C HIS A 363 -2.10 15.26 5.22
N PRO A 364 -1.52 15.17 4.00
CA PRO A 364 -1.72 16.18 2.96
C PRO A 364 -3.15 16.19 2.41
N TYR A 365 -3.84 15.06 2.47
CA TYR A 365 -5.25 14.91 2.13
C TYR A 365 -6.01 14.23 3.29
N PRO A 366 -7.34 14.33 3.36
CA PRO A 366 -8.13 13.95 4.54
C PRO A 366 -8.03 12.48 4.95
N TYR A 367 -7.80 11.56 4.01
CA TYR A 367 -7.85 10.12 4.24
C TYR A 367 -6.49 9.43 4.15
N GLY A 368 -6.23 8.49 5.05
CA GLY A 368 -5.20 7.47 4.91
C GLY A 368 -5.85 6.12 4.54
N TYR A 369 -5.08 5.24 3.91
CA TYR A 369 -5.59 3.96 3.43
C TYR A 369 -4.69 2.82 3.86
N SER A 370 -5.27 1.73 4.37
CA SER A 370 -4.55 0.53 4.77
C SER A 370 -5.26 -0.70 4.25
N TRP A 371 -4.46 -1.73 3.99
CA TRP A 371 -4.93 -3.04 3.58
C TRP A 371 -4.19 -4.10 4.35
N THR A 372 -4.92 -4.80 5.22
CA THR A 372 -4.45 -5.99 5.92
C THR A 372 -4.61 -7.18 4.98
N THR A 373 -3.51 -7.69 4.44
CA THR A 373 -3.50 -8.77 3.44
C THR A 373 -3.44 -10.16 4.07
N GLY A 374 -2.93 -10.26 5.29
CA GLY A 374 -2.79 -11.53 6.00
C GLY A 374 -2.91 -11.33 7.50
N ARG A 375 -3.56 -12.28 8.17
CA ARG A 375 -3.68 -12.34 9.62
C ARG A 375 -3.77 -13.79 10.07
N ASN A 376 -3.02 -14.15 11.12
CA ASN A 376 -3.03 -15.50 11.70
C ASN A 376 -3.02 -15.53 13.23
N THR A 377 -3.48 -14.44 13.86
CA THR A 377 -3.67 -14.34 15.31
C THR A 377 -5.10 -13.92 15.65
N ASP A 378 -5.58 -14.45 16.78
CA ASP A 378 -6.94 -14.26 17.26
C ASP A 378 -7.05 -13.13 18.29
N GLY A 379 -5.92 -12.54 18.71
CA GLY A 379 -5.88 -11.53 19.76
C GLY A 379 -5.13 -10.25 19.36
N GLY A 380 -5.71 -9.10 19.69
CA GLY A 380 -5.04 -7.81 19.54
C GLY A 380 -4.94 -7.30 18.10
N GLY A 381 -4.19 -6.21 17.91
CA GLY A 381 -3.94 -5.63 16.59
C GLY A 381 -5.15 -5.02 15.89
N ASN A 382 -6.28 -4.84 16.59
CA ASN A 382 -7.47 -4.19 16.07
C ASN A 382 -7.29 -2.68 15.93
N PHE A 383 -8.01 -2.08 15.00
CA PHE A 383 -7.87 -0.65 14.68
C PHE A 383 -8.97 0.17 15.36
N TYR A 384 -8.63 1.36 15.84
CA TYR A 384 -9.53 2.22 16.59
C TYR A 384 -9.67 3.57 15.94
N ILE A 385 -10.91 4.06 15.85
CA ILE A 385 -11.23 5.47 15.60
C ILE A 385 -11.69 6.04 16.93
N ALA A 386 -10.72 6.37 17.77
CA ALA A 386 -10.96 6.72 19.17
C ALA A 386 -11.83 7.97 19.33
N SER A 387 -11.79 8.88 18.35
CA SER A 387 -12.69 10.05 18.31
C SER A 387 -14.19 9.72 18.29
N HIS A 388 -14.56 8.53 17.81
CA HIS A 388 -15.94 8.08 17.67
C HIS A 388 -16.22 6.80 18.47
N GLY A 389 -15.27 6.32 19.28
CA GLY A 389 -15.44 5.09 20.05
C GLY A 389 -15.62 3.84 19.18
N VAL A 390 -15.03 3.81 17.98
CA VAL A 390 -15.16 2.68 17.05
C VAL A 390 -13.97 1.75 17.18
N LYS A 391 -14.24 0.46 17.37
CA LYS A 391 -13.28 -0.63 17.18
C LYS A 391 -13.56 -1.32 15.85
N ILE A 392 -12.52 -1.55 15.06
CA ILE A 392 -12.57 -2.34 13.83
C ILE A 392 -11.76 -3.61 14.09
N GLU A 393 -12.46 -4.73 14.17
CA GLU A 393 -11.83 -6.04 14.31
C GLU A 393 -11.09 -6.38 13.01
N GLN A 394 -9.80 -6.63 13.08
CA GLN A 394 -8.97 -6.92 11.91
C GLN A 394 -9.18 -8.36 11.47
N ALA A 395 -9.22 -8.54 10.14
CA ALA A 395 -9.32 -9.82 9.47
C ALA A 395 -8.35 -9.81 8.28
N PRO A 396 -7.99 -10.98 7.69
CA PRO A 396 -7.33 -10.98 6.40
C PRO A 396 -8.21 -10.27 5.34
N ASP A 397 -7.56 -9.75 4.31
CA ASP A 397 -8.19 -9.03 3.19
C ASP A 397 -9.11 -7.86 3.59
N THR A 398 -8.72 -7.13 4.64
CA THR A 398 -9.48 -5.98 5.15
C THR A 398 -8.88 -4.67 4.67
N PHE A 399 -9.68 -3.88 3.96
CA PHE A 399 -9.38 -2.50 3.62
C PHE A 399 -9.96 -1.55 4.66
N ILE A 400 -9.19 -0.53 5.05
CA ILE A 400 -9.65 0.56 5.89
C ILE A 400 -9.21 1.89 5.28
N ALA A 401 -10.16 2.80 5.07
CA ALA A 401 -9.88 4.23 4.95
C ALA A 401 -10.27 4.94 6.24
N TRP A 402 -9.43 5.86 6.72
CA TRP A 402 -9.73 6.64 7.93
C TRP A 402 -9.21 8.06 7.78
N MET A 403 -9.67 8.98 8.63
CA MET A 403 -9.11 10.33 8.71
C MET A 403 -7.92 10.38 9.68
N PRO A 404 -6.65 10.51 9.22
CA PRO A 404 -5.49 10.43 10.12
C PRO A 404 -5.42 11.59 11.13
N ARG A 405 -6.11 12.70 10.84
CA ARG A 405 -6.18 13.86 11.74
C ARG A 405 -7.07 13.63 12.96
N LEU A 406 -7.91 12.59 12.95
CA LEU A 406 -8.71 12.20 14.09
C LEU A 406 -7.92 11.23 14.98
N PRO A 407 -8.12 11.26 16.31
CA PRO A 407 -7.59 10.24 17.23
C PRO A 407 -7.87 8.81 16.74
N HIS A 408 -6.81 8.06 16.50
CA HIS A 408 -6.83 6.68 16.02
C HIS A 408 -5.59 5.91 16.49
N GLY A 409 -5.63 4.58 16.39
CA GLY A 409 -4.49 3.73 16.72
C GLY A 409 -4.78 2.26 16.53
N THR A 410 -3.83 1.42 16.90
CA THR A 410 -3.94 -0.03 16.80
C THR A 410 -3.58 -0.64 18.16
N SER A 411 -4.41 -1.55 18.66
CA SER A 411 -4.10 -2.29 19.88
C SER A 411 -2.83 -3.12 19.74
N MET A 412 -2.25 -3.46 20.88
CA MET A 412 -1.13 -4.38 20.94
C MET A 412 -1.55 -5.75 20.46
N LEU A 413 -0.71 -6.38 19.67
CA LEU A 413 -0.94 -7.74 19.17
C LEU A 413 -0.72 -8.76 20.28
N ASN A 414 -1.50 -9.85 20.29
CA ASN A 414 -1.17 -11.01 21.09
C ASN A 414 -0.03 -11.80 20.42
N CYS A 415 1.17 -11.24 20.45
CA CYS A 415 2.40 -11.91 20.04
C CYS A 415 3.53 -11.49 20.99
N ASP A 416 4.44 -12.41 21.29
CA ASP A 416 5.63 -12.08 22.08
C ASP A 416 6.52 -11.10 21.30
N PRO A 417 6.73 -9.86 21.78
CA PRO A 417 7.59 -8.87 21.13
C PRO A 417 9.05 -9.33 21.01
N LYS A 418 9.47 -10.29 21.84
CA LYS A 418 10.84 -10.81 21.90
C LYS A 418 11.07 -12.03 21.02
N GLN A 419 10.05 -12.63 20.43
CA GLN A 419 10.25 -13.76 19.52
C GLN A 419 11.14 -13.35 18.34
N THR A 420 12.34 -13.92 18.30
CA THR A 420 13.38 -13.66 17.31
C THR A 420 13.09 -14.41 16.00
N GLY A 421 12.00 -14.03 15.37
CA GLY A 421 11.55 -14.55 14.07
C GLY A 421 10.06 -14.36 14.00
N PRO A 422 9.49 -13.72 12.95
CA PRO A 422 8.07 -13.48 12.98
C PRO A 422 7.33 -14.79 12.66
N PRO A 423 6.46 -15.31 13.56
CA PRO A 423 5.15 -15.71 13.07
C PRO A 423 4.54 -14.46 12.43
N HIS A 424 4.20 -14.53 11.13
CA HIS A 424 3.57 -13.41 10.42
C HIS A 424 2.11 -13.25 10.87
N ALA A 425 1.93 -12.77 12.10
CA ALA A 425 0.66 -12.53 12.78
C ALA A 425 -0.25 -11.56 12.07
N GLN A 426 0.32 -10.49 11.52
CA GLN A 426 -0.41 -9.53 10.70
C GLN A 426 0.50 -8.96 9.61
N LEU A 427 -0.01 -8.90 8.39
CA LEU A 427 0.68 -8.39 7.20
C LEU A 427 -0.21 -7.33 6.55
N GLY A 428 0.40 -6.25 6.09
CA GLY A 428 -0.34 -5.25 5.36
C GLY A 428 0.52 -4.17 4.74
N LEU A 429 -0.15 -3.32 3.98
CA LEU A 429 0.45 -2.16 3.34
C LEU A 429 -0.50 -0.96 3.41
N SER A 430 0.06 0.24 3.43
CA SER A 430 -0.73 1.46 3.57
C SER A 430 -0.22 2.56 2.65
N ILE A 431 -1.16 3.28 2.04
CA ILE A 431 -0.91 4.52 1.31
C ILE A 431 -1.16 5.66 2.29
N VAL A 432 -0.06 6.27 2.74
CA VAL A 432 -0.06 7.43 3.62
C VAL A 432 0.93 8.46 3.05
N GLY A 433 0.46 9.68 2.83
CA GLY A 433 1.22 10.79 2.27
C GLY A 433 2.05 11.50 3.34
N SER A 434 3.33 11.72 3.05
CA SER A 434 4.17 12.61 3.86
C SER A 434 3.91 14.06 3.49
N MET A 435 3.69 14.91 4.50
CA MET A 435 3.58 16.38 4.34
C MET A 435 4.79 17.00 3.65
N ARG A 436 5.98 16.39 3.79
CA ARG A 436 7.24 16.90 3.23
C ARG A 436 7.48 16.48 1.78
N LEU A 437 6.66 15.56 1.25
CA LEU A 437 6.93 14.99 -0.07
C LEU A 437 6.75 16.03 -1.18
N ALA A 438 5.69 16.85 -1.10
CA ALA A 438 5.42 17.94 -2.04
C ALA A 438 6.54 18.98 -2.05
N SER A 439 6.85 19.55 -0.89
CA SER A 439 7.90 20.57 -0.75
C SER A 439 9.26 20.06 -1.25
N THR A 440 9.61 18.81 -0.92
CA THR A 440 10.89 18.21 -1.33
C THR A 440 10.93 17.88 -2.82
N TRP A 441 9.81 17.42 -3.39
CA TRP A 441 9.68 17.17 -4.83
C TRP A 441 9.80 18.44 -5.65
N GLN A 442 9.08 19.49 -5.28
CA GLN A 442 9.15 20.79 -5.97
C GLN A 442 10.58 21.33 -5.97
N ARG A 443 11.23 21.32 -4.81
CA ARG A 443 12.64 21.74 -4.68
C ARG A 443 13.58 20.87 -5.49
N TYR A 444 13.30 19.57 -5.62
CA TYR A 444 14.07 18.68 -6.49
C TYR A 444 13.92 19.08 -7.96
N CYS A 445 12.69 19.33 -8.43
CA CYS A 445 12.42 19.79 -9.79
C CYS A 445 13.07 21.14 -10.11
N GLU A 446 13.11 22.05 -9.14
CA GLU A 446 13.73 23.38 -9.27
C GLU A 446 15.26 23.35 -9.07
N GLY A 447 15.85 22.21 -8.68
CA GLY A 447 17.29 22.11 -8.37
C GLY A 447 17.70 22.78 -7.05
N GLN A 448 16.76 23.04 -6.13
CA GLN A 448 16.92 23.88 -4.93
C GLN A 448 17.03 23.09 -3.60
N LEU A 449 17.65 21.91 -3.61
CA LEU A 449 17.87 21.10 -2.40
C LEU A 449 19.06 21.61 -1.57
N THR A 450 18.84 22.68 -0.80
CA THR A 450 19.81 23.19 0.19
C THR A 450 19.53 22.71 1.62
N VAL A 451 20.59 22.49 2.41
CA VAL A 451 20.53 22.09 3.83
C VAL A 451 19.84 23.16 4.69
N GLY A 452 20.10 24.45 4.44
CA GLY A 452 19.57 25.55 5.25
C GLY A 452 18.03 25.70 5.20
N ALA A 453 17.41 25.42 4.05
CA ALA A 453 15.94 25.42 3.96
C ALA A 453 15.31 24.20 4.66
N ALA A 454 16.02 23.06 4.71
CA ALA A 454 15.57 21.86 5.43
C ALA A 454 15.46 22.08 6.94
N VAL A 455 16.46 22.77 7.51
CA VAL A 455 16.51 23.07 8.95
C VAL A 455 15.35 23.99 9.36
N ARG A 456 14.96 24.96 8.51
CA ARG A 456 13.82 25.85 8.79
C ARG A 456 12.48 25.11 8.78
N GLU A 457 12.24 24.25 7.79
CA GLU A 457 11.04 23.40 7.72
C GLU A 457 10.95 22.46 8.94
N TYR A 458 12.07 21.87 9.35
CA TYR A 458 12.13 21.04 10.55
C TYR A 458 11.80 21.81 11.85
N ALA A 459 12.30 23.04 11.99
CA ALA A 459 12.03 23.87 13.16
C ALA A 459 10.55 24.24 13.24
N GLN A 460 9.93 24.61 12.12
CA GLN A 460 8.50 24.92 12.04
C GLN A 460 7.62 23.71 12.41
N ASP A 461 7.94 22.53 11.88
CA ASP A 461 7.24 21.28 12.22
C ASP A 461 7.34 20.94 13.73
N MET A 462 8.50 21.19 14.35
CA MET A 462 8.70 20.92 15.79
C MET A 462 7.96 21.93 16.67
N GLU A 463 8.06 23.22 16.38
CA GLU A 463 7.40 24.27 17.15
C GLU A 463 5.87 24.11 17.13
N HIS A 464 5.29 23.76 15.97
CA HIS A 464 3.86 23.49 15.88
C HIS A 464 3.42 22.23 16.65
N GLY A 465 4.20 21.15 16.58
CA GLY A 465 3.92 19.91 17.31
C GLY A 465 3.99 20.07 18.83
N ILE A 466 4.94 20.87 19.32
CA ILE A 466 5.09 21.19 20.75
C ILE A 466 3.96 22.12 21.22
N TYR A 467 3.64 23.16 20.44
CA TYR A 467 2.59 24.12 20.76
C TYR A 467 1.23 23.42 20.91
N LEU A 468 0.82 22.57 19.96
CA LEU A 468 -0.45 21.85 20.03
C LEU A 468 -0.53 20.84 21.18
N HIS A 469 0.57 20.14 21.49
CA HIS A 469 0.61 19.25 22.65
C HIS A 469 0.41 20.04 23.95
N GLN A 470 1.01 21.22 24.07
CA GLN A 470 0.84 22.10 25.23
C GLN A 470 -0.58 22.68 25.30
N THR A 471 -1.17 23.12 24.19
CA THR A 471 -2.53 23.68 24.16
C THR A 471 -3.57 22.63 24.56
N LEU A 472 -3.51 21.43 23.98
CA LEU A 472 -4.43 20.35 24.30
C LEU A 472 -4.23 19.80 25.72
N SER A 473 -2.99 19.72 26.20
CA SER A 473 -2.71 19.38 27.61
C SER A 473 -3.28 20.44 28.56
N SER A 474 -3.23 21.72 28.18
CA SER A 474 -3.80 22.82 28.96
C SER A 474 -5.32 22.87 28.92
N GLU A 475 -5.95 22.43 27.83
CA GLU A 475 -7.40 22.30 27.71
C GLU A 475 -7.90 21.11 28.52
N LEU A 476 -7.25 19.95 28.41
CA LEU A 476 -7.54 18.78 29.24
C LEU A 476 -7.33 19.07 30.74
N ALA A 477 -6.30 19.84 31.11
CA ALA A 477 -6.08 20.26 32.49
C ALA A 477 -7.18 21.23 32.98
N ARG A 478 -7.67 22.12 32.11
CA ARG A 478 -8.79 23.03 32.41
C ARG A 478 -10.10 22.27 32.59
N ASP A 479 -10.40 21.32 31.70
CA ASP A 479 -11.60 20.50 31.79
C ASP A 479 -11.58 19.60 33.03
N ARG A 480 -10.41 19.06 33.39
CA ARG A 480 -10.22 18.31 34.64
C ARG A 480 -10.39 19.20 35.87
N ALA A 481 -9.93 20.45 35.84
CA ALA A 481 -10.14 21.40 36.93
C ALA A 481 -11.62 21.80 37.07
N ALA A 482 -12.33 21.97 35.96
CA ALA A 482 -13.78 22.24 35.94
C ALA A 482 -14.60 21.07 36.51
N LEU A 483 -14.23 19.83 36.15
CA LEU A 483 -14.85 18.62 36.70
C LEU A 483 -14.60 18.45 38.21
N LEU A 484 -13.45 18.90 38.71
CA LEU A 484 -13.13 18.89 40.12
C LEU A 484 -13.80 20.03 40.91
N SER A 485 -14.14 21.15 40.25
CA SER A 485 -14.90 22.24 40.88
C SER A 485 -16.40 21.97 40.96
N ASP A 486 -16.94 21.12 40.10
CA ASP A 486 -18.35 20.71 40.08
C ASP A 486 -18.64 19.43 40.89
N ALA A 487 -17.61 18.80 41.48
CA ALA A 487 -17.81 17.70 42.41
C ALA A 487 -18.50 18.21 43.69
N PRO A 488 -19.64 17.63 44.12
CA PRO A 488 -20.31 18.07 45.33
C PRO A 488 -19.36 17.91 46.52
N ARG A 489 -19.11 19.01 47.24
CA ARG A 489 -18.35 19.00 48.49
C ARG A 489 -19.05 18.07 49.48
N VAL A 490 -18.54 16.86 49.62
CA VAL A 490 -18.90 15.96 50.71
C VAL A 490 -18.45 16.67 51.99
N GLN A 491 -19.42 17.18 52.77
CA GLN A 491 -19.19 17.63 54.13
C GLN A 491 -18.82 16.40 54.96
N ASN A 492 -17.52 16.17 55.13
CA ASN A 492 -17.04 15.18 56.10
C ASN A 492 -17.20 15.77 57.51
N THR A 493 -18.20 15.27 58.22
CA THR A 493 -18.28 15.36 59.68
C THR A 493 -17.15 14.52 60.28
N SER A 494 -16.24 15.22 60.98
CA SER A 494 -15.37 14.77 62.07
C SER A 494 -15.06 13.27 62.20
N GLY A 495 -13.79 12.93 61.94
CA GLY A 495 -13.20 11.64 62.34
C GLY A 495 -11.69 11.67 62.15
N THR A 496 -10.97 11.98 63.23
CA THR A 496 -9.51 11.99 63.32
C THR A 496 -8.89 10.63 63.00
N ALA A 497 -8.01 10.58 62.00
CA ALA A 497 -6.90 9.62 61.97
C ALA A 497 -5.76 10.15 61.09
N GLN A 498 -4.58 10.26 61.70
CA GLN A 498 -3.32 10.65 61.10
C GLN A 498 -2.88 9.65 60.02
N MET A 499 -2.43 10.14 58.87
CA MET A 499 -1.62 9.36 57.94
C MET A 499 -0.36 10.14 57.56
N THR A 500 0.75 9.52 57.91
CA THR A 500 2.14 9.89 57.66
C THR A 500 2.45 9.79 56.16
N TRP A 501 3.04 10.84 55.59
CA TRP A 501 3.55 10.84 54.22
C TRP A 501 4.87 10.09 54.15
N ILE A 502 4.96 9.06 53.30
CA ILE A 502 6.22 8.58 52.74
C ILE A 502 6.28 9.06 51.29
N VAL A 503 7.39 9.72 51.00
CA VAL A 503 7.77 10.35 49.74
C VAL A 503 8.04 9.30 48.66
N LEU A 504 7.49 9.51 47.45
CA LEU A 504 8.13 9.27 46.16
C LEU A 504 7.58 10.24 45.11
#